data_AF-A0A968J9D1-F1
#
_entry.id   AF-A0A968J9D1-F1
#
_cell.length_a   1.000
_cell.length_b   1.000
_cell.length_c   1.000
_cell.angle_alpha   90.00
_cell.angle_beta   90.00
_cell.angle_gamma   90.00
#
_symmetry.space_group_name_H-M   'P 1'
#
loop_
_entity.id
_entity.type
_entity.pdbx_description
1 polymer ?
#
loop_
_entity_poly.entity_id
_entity_poly.type
_entity_poly.pdbx_seq_one_letter_code
_entity_poly.pdbx_strand_id
1 'polypeptide(L)' 'MHSDLIGKIEKARVYAQQPERVDILDLTATFVGGNHTHLIELHNGVWSHDADAEHVHQQAPRDGLAAHPRPDAYPRSPSA' A
#
# COMPACT_ATOMS: atom_id res chain seq x y z
N MET A 1 13.45 5.24 37.58
CA MET A 1 12.56 4.38 36.75
C MET A 1 11.98 5.16 35.55
N HIS A 2 12.84 5.77 34.72
CA HIS A 2 12.45 6.43 33.45
C HIS A 2 13.13 5.80 32.22
N SER A 3 14.13 4.94 32.47
CA SER A 3 14.94 4.25 31.47
C SER A 3 14.12 3.30 30.60
N ASP A 4 13.12 2.64 31.16
CA ASP A 4 12.35 1.61 30.45
C ASP A 4 11.42 2.21 29.39
N LEU A 5 10.98 3.45 29.61
CA LEU A 5 10.20 4.22 28.64
C LEU A 5 11.09 4.72 27.51
N ILE A 6 12.27 5.25 27.83
CA ILE A 6 13.25 5.71 26.84
C ILE A 6 13.64 4.55 25.91
N GLY A 7 13.97 3.39 26.47
CA GLY A 7 14.32 2.21 25.67
C GLY A 7 13.19 1.69 24.78
N LYS A 8 11.92 1.80 25.21
CA LYS A 8 10.75 1.45 24.37
C LYS A 8 10.56 2.42 23.21
N ILE A 9 10.74 3.71 23.46
CA ILE A 9 10.63 4.76 22.42
C ILE A 9 11.74 4.60 21.38
N GLU A 10 12.98 4.37 21.82
CA GLU A 10 14.11 4.12 20.93
C GLU A 10 13.90 2.88 20.06
N LYS A 11 13.44 1.77 20.66
CA LYS A 11 13.10 0.55 19.92
C LYS A 11 11.99 0.79 18.90
N ALA A 12 10.89 1.47 19.27
CA ALA A 12 9.81 1.79 18.36
C ALA A 12 10.30 2.63 17.16
N ARG A 13 11.18 3.60 17.40
CA ARG A 13 11.77 4.44 16.34
C ARG A 13 12.68 3.63 15.40
N VAL A 14 13.43 2.67 15.93
CA VAL A 14 14.27 1.74 15.14
C VAL A 14 13.39 0.80 14.31
N TYR A 15 12.31 0.27 14.88
CA TYR A 15 11.38 -0.63 14.17
C TYR A 15 10.60 0.08 13.07
N ALA A 16 10.24 1.35 13.26
CA ALA A 16 9.60 2.16 12.22
C ALA A 16 10.47 2.33 10.95
N GLN A 17 11.79 2.17 11.06
CA GLN A 17 12.72 2.23 9.93
C GLN A 17 13.00 0.86 9.30
N GLN A 18 12.36 -0.20 9.79
CA GLN A 18 12.55 -1.59 9.37
C GLN A 18 11.22 -2.13 8.79
N PRO A 19 10.79 -1.63 7.61
CA PRO A 19 9.52 -2.00 7.00
C PRO A 19 9.41 -3.51 6.71
N GLU A 20 10.54 -4.21 6.54
CA GLU A 20 10.60 -5.67 6.39
C GLU A 20 10.11 -6.44 7.63
N ARG A 21 9.91 -5.77 8.77
CA ARG A 21 9.33 -6.37 9.97
C ARG A 21 7.81 -6.26 10.03
N VAL A 22 7.19 -5.56 9.08
CA VAL A 22 5.77 -5.28 9.09
C VAL A 22 5.09 -6.12 8.01
N ASP A 23 4.38 -7.15 8.43
CA ASP A 23 3.50 -7.92 7.58
C ASP A 23 2.07 -7.41 7.75
N ILE A 24 1.44 -7.00 6.64
CA ILE A 24 0.01 -6.71 6.62
C ILE A 24 -0.71 -8.02 6.34
N LEU A 25 -1.25 -8.63 7.41
CA LEU A 25 -2.02 -9.88 7.30
C LEU A 25 -3.39 -9.61 6.68
N ASP A 26 -4.08 -8.61 7.21
CA ASP A 26 -5.39 -8.18 6.75
C ASP A 26 -5.49 -6.65 6.78
N LEU A 27 -6.20 -6.07 5.81
CA LEU A 27 -6.49 -4.64 5.73
C LEU A 27 -7.93 -4.45 5.29
N THR A 28 -8.71 -3.65 6.02
CA THR A 28 -10.03 -3.20 5.59
C THR A 28 -10.04 -1.67 5.58
N ALA A 29 -10.34 -1.08 4.43
CA ALA A 29 -10.37 0.36 4.25
C ALA A 29 -11.66 0.77 3.53
N THR A 30 -12.26 1.86 4.00
CA THR A 30 -13.45 2.43 3.39
C THR A 30 -13.12 3.82 2.83
N PHE A 31 -13.23 3.96 1.52
CA PHE A 31 -13.01 5.21 0.80
C PHE A 31 -14.35 5.89 0.54
N VAL A 32 -14.65 6.94 1.30
CA VAL A 32 -15.84 7.76 1.09
C VAL A 32 -15.53 8.83 0.05
N GLY A 33 -15.98 8.60 -1.18
CA GLY A 33 -15.96 9.59 -2.24
C GLY A 33 -17.22 10.46 -2.23
N GLY A 34 -17.24 11.50 -3.06
CA GLY A 34 -18.39 12.42 -3.14
C GLY A 34 -19.69 11.77 -3.63
N ASN A 35 -19.61 10.65 -4.35
CA ASN A 35 -20.77 9.95 -4.95
C ASN A 35 -20.94 8.51 -4.45
N HIS A 36 -19.91 7.90 -3.87
CA HIS A 36 -19.95 6.50 -3.47
C HIS A 36 -18.93 6.20 -2.37
N THR A 37 -19.22 5.15 -1.62
CA THR A 37 -18.32 4.58 -0.62
C THR A 37 -17.78 3.27 -1.15
N HIS A 38 -16.46 3.12 -1.21
CA HIS A 38 -15.80 1.89 -1.65
C HIS A 38 -15.15 1.18 -0.47
N LEU A 39 -15.45 -0.10 -0.29
CA LEU A 39 -14.68 -0.97 0.59
C LEU A 39 -13.52 -1.59 -0.19
N ILE A 40 -12.35 -1.63 0.43
CA ILE A 40 -11.17 -2.36 -0.04
C ILE A 40 -10.73 -3.28 1.09
N GLU A 41 -10.53 -4.55 0.74
CA GLU A 41 -10.10 -5.58 1.67
C GLU A 41 -8.83 -6.26 1.15
N LEU A 42 -7.87 -6.51 2.03
CA LEU A 42 -6.77 -7.44 1.83
C LEU A 42 -6.99 -8.56 2.84
N HIS A 43 -7.13 -9.79 2.38
CA HIS A 43 -7.22 -10.96 3.24
C HIS A 43 -6.41 -12.10 2.65
N ASN A 44 -5.51 -12.69 3.44
CA ASN A 44 -4.58 -13.73 2.99
C ASN A 44 -3.82 -13.39 1.69
N GLY A 45 -3.39 -12.13 1.55
CA GLY A 45 -2.68 -11.66 0.35
C GLY A 45 -3.56 -11.44 -0.89
N VAL A 46 -4.89 -11.58 -0.75
CA VAL A 46 -5.85 -11.36 -1.83
C VAL A 46 -6.57 -10.03 -1.61
N TRP A 47 -6.50 -9.16 -2.63
CA TRP A 47 -7.24 -7.90 -2.64
C TRP A 47 -8.66 -8.10 -3.17
N SER A 48 -9.64 -7.52 -2.47
CA SER A 48 -11.06 -7.49 -2.85
C SER A 48 -11.60 -6.07 -2.72
N HIS A 49 -12.66 -5.73 -3.47
CA HIS A 49 -13.36 -4.44 -3.36
C HIS A 49 -14.87 -4.63 -3.44
N ASP A 50 -15.63 -3.67 -2.92
CA ASP A 50 -17.09 -3.71 -3.01
C ASP A 50 -17.56 -3.70 -4.47
N ALA A 51 -18.38 -4.70 -4.80
CA ALA A 51 -19.12 -4.93 -6.05
C ALA A 51 -18.30 -5.11 -7.34
N ASP A 52 -17.59 -6.22 -7.47
CA ASP A 52 -17.93 -7.29 -8.43
C ASP A 52 -17.10 -8.51 -8.05
N ALA A 53 -17.77 -9.60 -7.65
CA ALA A 53 -17.11 -10.88 -7.58
C ALA A 53 -16.55 -11.20 -8.99
N GLU A 54 -15.36 -11.81 -9.05
CA GLU A 54 -14.75 -12.42 -10.26
C GLU A 54 -13.66 -11.67 -11.05
N HIS A 55 -12.95 -10.69 -10.49
CA HIS A 55 -11.57 -10.41 -10.96
C HIS A 55 -10.59 -10.24 -9.79
N VAL A 56 -10.18 -11.37 -9.22
CA VAL A 56 -9.01 -11.44 -8.33
C VAL A 56 -7.78 -11.08 -9.16
N HIS A 57 -7.29 -9.85 -9.04
CA HIS A 57 -5.99 -9.49 -9.59
C HIS A 57 -4.92 -10.14 -8.70
N GLN A 58 -4.46 -11.34 -9.07
CA GLN A 58 -3.23 -11.89 -8.54
C GLN A 58 -2.09 -10.95 -8.95
N GLN A 59 -1.68 -10.06 -8.06
CA GLN A 59 -0.41 -9.36 -8.22
C GLN A 59 0.70 -10.40 -8.01
N ALA A 60 1.35 -10.78 -9.12
CA ALA A 60 2.59 -11.55 -9.05
C ALA A 60 3.62 -10.82 -8.17
N PRO A 61 4.46 -11.54 -7.42
CA PRO A 61 5.50 -10.92 -6.62
C PRO A 61 6.39 -10.07 -7.53
N ARG A 62 6.52 -8.78 -7.22
CA ARG A 62 7.48 -7.90 -7.91
C ARG A 62 8.89 -8.23 -7.46
N ASP A 63 9.40 -9.36 -7.92
CA ASP A 63 10.83 -9.57 -8.03
C ASP A 63 11.32 -8.75 -9.22
N GLY A 64 11.95 -7.61 -8.91
CA GLY A 64 12.66 -6.84 -9.93
C GLY A 64 12.44 -5.34 -9.82
N LEU A 65 13.44 -4.69 -9.26
CA LEU A 65 13.80 -3.30 -9.46
C LEU A 65 13.61 -2.88 -10.94
N ALA A 66 12.48 -2.28 -11.29
CA ALA A 66 12.31 -1.57 -12.55
C ALA A 66 11.94 -0.13 -12.22
N ALA A 67 12.96 0.72 -12.23
CA ALA A 67 12.84 2.16 -12.12
C ALA A 67 11.74 2.66 -13.06
N HIS A 68 10.70 3.30 -12.51
CA HIS A 68 9.80 4.10 -13.33
C HIS A 68 10.57 5.30 -13.90
N PRO A 69 10.51 5.54 -15.22
CA PRO A 69 11.07 6.76 -15.79
C PRO A 69 10.25 7.97 -15.31
N ARG A 70 10.94 9.10 -15.14
CA ARG A 70 10.40 10.39 -14.70
C ARG A 70 9.17 10.83 -15.52
N PRO A 71 8.25 11.62 -14.94
CA PRO A 71 7.00 12.06 -15.58
C PRO A 71 7.16 13.03 -16.77
N ASP A 72 8.37 13.30 -17.25
CA ASP A 72 8.65 14.30 -18.29
C ASP A 72 8.59 13.75 -19.73
N ALA A 73 8.11 12.52 -19.92
CA ALA A 73 8.19 11.80 -21.20
C ALA A 73 6.85 11.63 -21.94
N TYR A 74 5.88 12.53 -21.78
CA TYR A 74 4.73 12.59 -22.70
C TYR A 74 5.08 13.50 -23.90
N PRO A 75 5.20 12.97 -25.13
CA PRO A 75 5.24 13.84 -26.31
C PRO A 75 3.87 14.51 -26.47
N ARG A 76 3.86 15.84 -26.61
CA ARG A 76 2.64 16.58 -26.94
C ARG A 76 2.08 16.06 -28.27
N SER A 77 0.84 15.60 -28.27
CA SER A 77 0.08 15.34 -29.48
C SER A 77 -0.02 16.64 -30.30
N PRO A 78 0.18 16.61 -31.63
CA PRO A 78 -0.04 17.78 -32.47
C PRO A 78 -1.54 18.04 -32.58
N SER A 79 -1.94 19.28 -32.30
CA SER A 79 -3.27 19.79 -32.61
C SER A 79 -3.51 19.69 -34.12
N ALA A 80 -4.59 19.01 -34.52
CA ALA A 80 -5.23 19.17 -35.82
C ALA A 80 -6.62 19.77 -35.58
#